data_AF-A0A0F9CEN8-F1
#
_entry.id   AF-A0A0F9CEN8-F1
#
_cell.length_a   1.000
_cell.length_b   1.000
_cell.length_c   1.000
_cell.angle_alpha   90.00
_cell.angle_beta   90.00
_cell.angle_gamma   90.00
#
_symmetry.space_group_name_H-M   'P 1'
#
loop_
_entity.id
_entity.type
_entity.pdbx_description
1 polymer ?
#
loop_
_entity_poly.entity_id
_entity_poly.type
_entity_poly.pdbx_seq_one_letter_code
_entity_poly.pdbx_strand_id
1 'polypeptide(L)'
;DPPVDVYALLKMSRELCYHKHLLLSAGLLLARGRIVCFCDSDAMVRPSFVQSIIEHFEAQPGTVLHHDEVRNNNERFYPFGHPDFDDVIGEGAINWTGTTTTGIVDTVDPLHTRNYGACMSAKRRDLIAVGGADEHTDYLGHICGPYGLTFRLVNYLRRERWHESEFIYHVWHPGQAGDNNFGGPHDGRHMSTRALDVRRTGLVRPAVENDAILMLRTKAPGWRDESALREAVINDRRAAGWVIDQTETETAGADSWGHHIKLREIKFDDADAPPPSSRRTRATSALPSMDSVVYSRRPDRAEPILRASTKLRLVPVLVGLVLRQMFGLAADPGVKMPRGGPLRRMRRLTLRQMYWIRRYWHRLCVAYLNGADEITLYGGDGFARVGRILSRDLPLTITRIIPAEATKHDAIAGCRALRPDQARYVRGYVLLTSLRGTREAYRRLAELQVPKERVMPLR
;
A
#
# COMPACT_ATOMS: atom_id res chain seq x y z
N ASP A 1 11.34 -6.37 -33.55
CA ASP A 1 10.62 -5.15 -33.17
C ASP A 1 10.11 -5.25 -31.74
N PRO A 2 10.18 -4.19 -30.93
CA PRO A 2 9.52 -4.18 -29.63
C PRO A 2 8.00 -4.33 -29.85
N PRO A 3 7.28 -5.13 -29.04
CA PRO A 3 5.85 -5.42 -29.23
C PRO A 3 4.92 -4.23 -28.86
N VAL A 4 5.48 -3.05 -28.63
CA VAL A 4 4.79 -1.83 -28.15
C VAL A 4 5.44 -0.62 -28.83
N ASP A 5 4.65 0.41 -29.14
CA ASP A 5 5.18 1.68 -29.64
C ASP A 5 6.09 2.33 -28.59
N VAL A 6 7.37 2.50 -28.93
CA VAL A 6 8.38 3.07 -28.02
C VAL A 6 8.71 4.49 -28.43
N TYR A 7 8.42 5.47 -27.57
CA TYR A 7 8.83 6.86 -27.77
C TYR A 7 10.31 7.10 -27.38
N ALA A 8 10.73 6.58 -26.22
CA ALA A 8 12.09 6.71 -25.71
C ALA A 8 12.50 5.49 -24.89
N LEU A 9 13.80 5.16 -24.90
CA LEU A 9 14.39 4.06 -24.14
C LEU A 9 15.63 4.55 -23.41
N LEU A 10 15.62 4.48 -22.07
CA LEU A 10 16.73 4.94 -21.23
C LEU A 10 17.96 4.01 -21.25
N LYS A 11 17.82 2.78 -21.76
CA LYS A 11 18.91 1.78 -21.86
C LYS A 11 19.66 1.53 -20.53
N MET A 12 18.94 1.58 -19.41
CA MET A 12 19.50 1.29 -18.08
C MET A 12 19.99 -0.16 -17.99
N SER A 13 21.03 -0.41 -17.17
CA SER A 13 21.51 -1.77 -16.89
C SER A 13 20.43 -2.62 -16.22
N ARG A 14 20.36 -3.91 -16.58
CA ARG A 14 19.42 -4.89 -15.99
C ARG A 14 19.77 -5.25 -14.55
N GLU A 15 20.97 -4.90 -14.09
CA GLU A 15 21.43 -5.11 -12.71
C GLU A 15 20.84 -4.06 -11.75
N LEU A 16 20.32 -2.96 -12.30
CA LEU A 16 19.71 -1.90 -11.50
C LEU A 16 18.29 -2.28 -11.10
N CYS A 17 17.94 -1.97 -9.86
CA CYS A 17 16.56 -2.01 -9.42
C CYS A 17 15.73 -1.00 -10.23
N TYR A 18 14.51 -1.41 -10.57
CA TYR A 18 13.54 -0.57 -11.24
C TYR A 18 13.27 0.72 -10.45
N HIS A 19 13.24 1.85 -11.16
CA HIS A 19 12.96 3.15 -10.56
C HIS A 19 11.95 3.93 -11.40
N LYS A 20 10.65 3.83 -11.05
CA LYS A 20 9.56 4.53 -11.76
C LYS A 20 9.77 6.03 -11.80
N HIS A 21 10.28 6.64 -10.73
CA HIS A 21 10.44 8.09 -10.66
C HIS A 21 11.46 8.64 -11.67
N LEU A 22 12.52 7.89 -12.02
CA LEU A 22 13.40 8.27 -13.12
C LEU A 22 12.62 8.31 -14.46
N LEU A 23 11.75 7.33 -14.70
CA LEU A 23 10.90 7.31 -15.90
C LEU A 23 9.91 8.48 -15.91
N LEU A 24 9.34 8.84 -14.76
CA LEU A 24 8.47 10.02 -14.62
C LEU A 24 9.25 11.31 -14.92
N SER A 25 10.48 11.45 -14.40
CA SER A 25 11.36 12.58 -14.70
C SER A 25 11.68 12.68 -16.18
N ALA A 26 12.10 11.57 -16.81
CA ALA A 26 12.39 11.51 -18.24
C ALA A 26 11.17 11.86 -19.10
N GLY A 27 9.99 11.31 -18.76
CA GLY A 27 8.73 11.64 -19.43
C GLY A 27 8.36 13.11 -19.30
N LEU A 28 8.54 13.71 -18.12
CA LEU A 28 8.28 15.13 -17.88
C LEU A 28 9.18 16.05 -18.71
N LEU A 29 10.45 15.67 -18.90
CA LEU A 29 11.41 16.41 -19.73
C LEU A 29 10.98 16.40 -21.20
N LEU A 30 10.61 15.23 -21.70
CA LEU A 30 10.19 15.03 -23.09
C LEU A 30 8.81 15.62 -23.40
N ALA A 31 7.94 15.72 -22.39
CA ALA A 31 6.59 16.24 -22.56
C ALA A 31 6.59 17.69 -23.05
N ARG A 32 5.88 17.96 -24.16
CA ARG A 32 5.67 19.30 -24.73
C ARG A 32 4.32 19.92 -24.35
N GLY A 33 3.41 19.11 -23.80
CA GLY A 33 2.08 19.54 -23.37
C GLY A 33 2.12 20.52 -22.20
N ARG A 34 1.10 21.38 -22.12
CA ARG A 34 0.87 22.26 -20.95
C ARG A 34 0.40 21.47 -19.71
N ILE A 35 -0.27 20.35 -19.96
CA ILE A 35 -0.70 19.35 -18.97
C ILE A 35 0.10 18.08 -19.26
N VAL A 36 0.60 17.44 -18.22
CA VAL A 36 1.28 16.14 -18.30
C VAL A 36 0.42 15.14 -17.54
N CYS A 37 0.13 14.02 -18.19
CA CYS A 37 -0.55 12.87 -17.60
C CYS A 37 0.46 11.73 -17.50
N PHE A 38 0.63 11.19 -16.29
CA PHE A 38 1.31 9.94 -16.05
C PHE A 38 0.26 8.84 -15.91
N CYS A 39 0.41 7.76 -16.66
CA CYS A 39 -0.46 6.58 -16.61
C CYS A 39 0.38 5.31 -16.73
N ASP A 40 -0.12 4.20 -16.21
CA ASP A 40 0.49 2.89 -16.44
C ASP A 40 0.43 2.50 -17.92
N SER A 41 1.45 1.76 -18.37
CA SER A 41 1.65 1.45 -19.81
C SER A 41 0.62 0.48 -20.37
N ASP A 42 -0.09 -0.22 -19.50
CA ASP A 42 -1.12 -1.21 -19.79
C ASP A 42 -2.53 -0.71 -19.40
N ALA A 43 -2.66 0.59 -19.09
CA ALA A 43 -3.94 1.21 -18.84
C ALA A 43 -4.75 1.31 -20.15
N MET A 44 -5.98 0.81 -20.09
CA MET A 44 -7.00 1.07 -21.11
C MET A 44 -7.79 2.33 -20.73
N VAL A 45 -8.09 3.18 -21.71
CA VAL A 45 -8.80 4.45 -21.49
C VAL A 45 -9.91 4.63 -22.51
N ARG A 46 -11.02 5.25 -22.10
CA ARG A 46 -12.13 5.57 -23.00
C ARG A 46 -11.74 6.68 -23.98
N PRO A 47 -12.42 6.80 -25.14
CA PRO A 47 -12.17 7.89 -26.09
C PRO A 47 -12.30 9.31 -25.49
N SER A 48 -13.11 9.48 -24.44
CA SER A 48 -13.32 10.74 -23.72
C SER A 48 -12.16 11.15 -22.79
N PHE A 49 -11.22 10.25 -22.50
CA PHE A 49 -10.23 10.42 -21.43
C PHE A 49 -9.36 11.68 -21.57
N VAL A 50 -8.85 11.97 -22.77
CA VAL A 50 -8.02 13.18 -22.99
C VAL A 50 -8.86 14.44 -22.88
N GLN A 51 -10.09 14.41 -23.41
CA GLN A 51 -11.00 15.55 -23.36
C GLN A 51 -11.39 15.90 -21.92
N SER A 52 -11.71 14.89 -21.10
CA SER A 52 -12.08 15.12 -19.69
C SER A 52 -10.94 15.74 -18.86
N ILE A 53 -9.68 15.40 -19.15
CA ILE A 53 -8.51 16.05 -18.56
C ILE A 53 -8.46 17.53 -18.95
N ILE A 54 -8.61 17.85 -20.25
CA ILE A 54 -8.54 19.22 -20.74
C ILE A 54 -9.65 20.07 -20.10
N GLU A 55 -10.90 19.61 -20.17
CA GLU A 55 -12.06 20.28 -19.59
C GLU A 55 -11.89 20.50 -18.08
N HIS A 56 -11.34 19.51 -17.35
CA HIS A 56 -11.05 19.67 -15.94
C HIS A 56 -10.06 20.80 -15.67
N PHE A 57 -8.96 20.90 -16.43
CA PHE A 57 -7.95 21.93 -16.22
C PHE A 57 -8.36 23.32 -16.72
N GLU A 58 -9.31 23.41 -17.66
CA GLU A 58 -9.97 24.65 -18.05
C GLU A 58 -10.86 25.16 -16.92
N ALA A 59 -11.66 24.28 -16.31
CA ALA A 59 -12.56 24.62 -15.21
C ALA A 59 -11.81 24.84 -13.87
N GLN A 60 -10.78 24.03 -13.60
CA GLN A 60 -10.07 23.99 -12.31
C GLN A 60 -8.54 24.04 -12.52
N PRO A 61 -7.98 25.17 -13.00
CA PRO A 61 -6.57 25.29 -13.39
C PRO A 61 -5.52 25.10 -12.26
N GLY A 62 -5.95 25.01 -11.00
CA GLY A 62 -5.10 24.92 -9.80
C GLY A 62 -5.16 23.54 -9.12
N THR A 63 -5.41 22.47 -9.87
CA THR A 63 -5.56 21.11 -9.34
C THR A 63 -4.40 20.20 -9.75
N VAL A 64 -4.29 19.09 -9.02
CA VAL A 64 -3.70 17.84 -9.48
C VAL A 64 -4.86 16.85 -9.61
N LEU A 65 -5.06 16.32 -10.81
CA LEU A 65 -6.17 15.45 -11.16
C LEU A 65 -5.71 13.99 -11.18
N HIS A 66 -6.40 13.13 -10.46
CA HIS A 66 -6.22 11.68 -10.51
C HIS A 66 -7.42 11.01 -11.17
N HIS A 67 -7.17 9.88 -11.84
CA HIS A 67 -8.22 8.95 -12.25
C HIS A 67 -8.00 7.67 -11.46
N ASP A 68 -9.05 7.20 -10.78
CA ASP A 68 -8.98 5.90 -10.13
C ASP A 68 -9.07 4.79 -11.18
N GLU A 69 -8.61 3.62 -10.79
CA GLU A 69 -8.48 2.48 -11.68
C GLU A 69 -9.58 1.45 -11.43
N VAL A 70 -10.24 0.99 -12.49
CA VAL A 70 -11.05 -0.23 -12.47
C VAL A 70 -10.12 -1.42 -12.70
N ARG A 71 -10.10 -2.36 -11.76
CA ARG A 71 -9.26 -3.56 -11.82
C ARG A 71 -10.08 -4.80 -12.08
N ASN A 72 -9.69 -5.59 -13.07
CA ASN A 72 -10.29 -6.88 -13.36
C ASN A 72 -9.23 -8.01 -13.33
N ASN A 73 -9.49 -9.03 -12.53
CA ASN A 73 -8.58 -10.17 -12.34
C ASN A 73 -8.81 -11.35 -13.31
N ASN A 74 -9.59 -11.15 -14.37
CA ASN A 74 -9.85 -12.20 -15.35
C ASN A 74 -8.65 -12.38 -16.30
N GLU A 75 -7.92 -13.48 -16.12
CA GLU A 75 -6.71 -13.81 -16.88
C GLU A 75 -6.96 -13.92 -18.39
N ARG A 76 -8.22 -14.11 -18.83
CA ARG A 76 -8.57 -14.20 -20.26
C ARG A 76 -8.23 -12.93 -21.06
N PHE A 77 -8.07 -11.80 -20.38
CA PHE A 77 -7.78 -10.51 -21.02
C PHE A 77 -6.28 -10.31 -21.30
N TYR A 78 -5.40 -11.12 -20.72
CA TYR A 78 -3.95 -11.02 -20.89
C TYR A 78 -3.44 -11.84 -22.09
N PRO A 79 -2.38 -11.41 -22.81
CA PRO A 79 -1.71 -10.10 -22.73
C PRO A 79 -2.43 -9.00 -23.54
N PHE A 80 -3.23 -9.38 -24.54
CA PHE A 80 -3.89 -8.48 -25.49
C PHE A 80 -5.25 -9.04 -25.89
N GLY A 81 -6.10 -9.37 -24.90
CA GLY A 81 -7.46 -9.89 -25.16
C GLY A 81 -8.46 -8.83 -25.62
N HIS A 82 -8.03 -7.56 -25.72
CA HIS A 82 -8.80 -6.38 -26.15
C HIS A 82 -10.27 -6.38 -25.71
N PRO A 83 -10.57 -6.52 -24.40
CA PRO A 83 -11.95 -6.55 -23.94
C PRO A 83 -12.63 -5.20 -24.12
N ASP A 84 -13.94 -5.22 -24.30
CA ASP A 84 -14.75 -4.00 -24.18
C ASP A 84 -14.81 -3.55 -22.72
N PHE A 85 -15.07 -2.26 -22.49
CA PHE A 85 -15.12 -1.73 -21.12
C PHE A 85 -16.19 -2.40 -20.26
N ASP A 86 -17.29 -2.86 -20.86
CA ASP A 86 -18.38 -3.57 -20.18
C ASP A 86 -17.92 -4.95 -19.67
N ASP A 87 -17.05 -5.64 -20.42
CA ASP A 87 -16.40 -6.86 -19.96
C ASP A 87 -15.47 -6.60 -18.77
N VAL A 88 -14.73 -5.48 -18.80
CA VAL A 88 -13.77 -5.13 -17.75
C VAL A 88 -14.47 -4.76 -16.44
N ILE A 89 -15.62 -4.06 -16.49
CA ILE A 89 -16.41 -3.74 -15.27
C ILE A 89 -17.30 -4.92 -14.81
N GLY A 90 -17.39 -5.97 -15.63
CA GLY A 90 -18.22 -7.16 -15.40
C GLY A 90 -17.54 -8.25 -14.56
N GLU A 91 -17.57 -9.48 -15.06
CA GLU A 91 -17.02 -10.64 -14.34
C GLU A 91 -15.51 -10.48 -14.09
N GLY A 92 -15.11 -10.59 -12.83
CA GLY A 92 -13.72 -10.47 -12.39
C GLY A 92 -13.31 -9.08 -11.92
N ALA A 93 -14.17 -8.06 -12.08
CA ALA A 93 -13.94 -6.72 -11.53
C ALA A 93 -13.90 -6.79 -10.00
N ILE A 94 -12.78 -6.39 -9.39
CA ILE A 94 -12.55 -6.55 -7.93
C ILE A 94 -12.89 -5.31 -7.12
N ASN A 95 -12.96 -4.15 -7.78
CA ASN A 95 -13.16 -2.86 -7.12
C ASN A 95 -14.26 -2.03 -7.79
N TRP A 96 -15.11 -2.61 -8.64
CA TRP A 96 -16.27 -1.94 -9.22
C TRP A 96 -17.50 -2.07 -8.33
N THR A 97 -18.23 -0.97 -8.12
CA THR A 97 -19.43 -0.92 -7.28
C THR A 97 -20.74 -0.99 -8.07
N GLY A 98 -20.65 -1.00 -9.40
CA GLY A 98 -21.79 -0.88 -10.33
C GLY A 98 -21.81 0.47 -11.04
N THR A 99 -21.37 1.54 -10.38
CA THR A 99 -21.34 2.90 -10.95
C THR A 99 -19.98 3.58 -10.86
N THR A 100 -19.14 3.17 -9.92
CA THR A 100 -17.81 3.77 -9.68
C THR A 100 -16.88 2.77 -8.98
N THR A 101 -15.64 3.15 -8.72
CA THR A 101 -14.68 2.31 -7.99
C THR A 101 -14.91 2.35 -6.48
N THR A 102 -14.44 1.32 -5.77
CA THR A 102 -14.45 1.30 -4.30
C THR A 102 -13.58 2.39 -3.68
N GLY A 103 -12.55 2.87 -4.40
CA GLY A 103 -11.67 3.95 -3.94
C GLY A 103 -12.36 5.32 -3.97
N ILE A 104 -13.19 5.61 -4.98
CA ILE A 104 -13.93 6.87 -5.05
C ILE A 104 -14.99 6.97 -3.94
N VAL A 105 -15.71 5.88 -3.64
CA VAL A 105 -16.76 5.87 -2.61
C VAL A 105 -16.23 5.77 -1.18
N ASP A 106 -14.96 5.45 -0.99
CA ASP A 106 -14.39 5.32 0.35
C ASP A 106 -14.13 6.70 0.97
N THR A 107 -14.90 6.99 2.02
CA THR A 107 -14.79 8.21 2.81
C THR A 107 -14.01 8.01 4.11
N VAL A 108 -13.62 6.77 4.41
CA VAL A 108 -12.97 6.40 5.67
C VAL A 108 -11.47 6.41 5.51
N ASP A 109 -10.96 5.79 4.45
CA ASP A 109 -9.53 5.66 4.21
C ASP A 109 -9.16 5.82 2.72
N PRO A 110 -9.54 6.95 2.10
CA PRO A 110 -9.33 7.19 0.67
C PRO A 110 -7.84 7.13 0.27
N LEU A 111 -6.94 7.35 1.23
CA LEU A 111 -5.50 7.30 0.98
C LEU A 111 -5.06 5.90 0.53
N HIS A 112 -5.62 4.84 1.12
CA HIS A 112 -5.19 3.47 0.85
C HIS A 112 -6.11 2.71 -0.11
N THR A 113 -7.32 3.24 -0.36
CA THR A 113 -8.28 2.59 -1.26
C THR A 113 -8.27 3.16 -2.67
N ARG A 114 -7.84 4.40 -2.87
CA ARG A 114 -7.64 4.99 -4.19
C ARG A 114 -6.27 4.62 -4.74
N ASN A 115 -6.20 4.27 -6.03
CA ASN A 115 -4.93 3.91 -6.64
C ASN A 115 -4.16 5.16 -7.10
N TYR A 116 -3.42 5.81 -6.19
CA TYR A 116 -2.53 6.92 -6.55
C TYR A 116 -1.39 6.53 -7.49
N GLY A 117 -1.12 5.23 -7.65
CA GLY A 117 -0.10 4.70 -8.55
C GLY A 117 -0.49 4.76 -10.02
N ALA A 118 -1.80 4.83 -10.29
CA ALA A 118 -2.38 4.48 -11.58
C ALA A 118 -2.35 5.62 -12.59
N CYS A 119 -2.96 6.77 -12.27
CA CYS A 119 -3.05 7.88 -13.19
C CYS A 119 -3.10 9.25 -12.49
N MET A 120 -2.17 10.13 -12.86
CA MET A 120 -2.06 11.49 -12.32
C MET A 120 -1.77 12.50 -13.43
N SER A 121 -2.53 13.60 -13.43
CA SER A 121 -2.38 14.74 -14.33
C SER A 121 -2.09 16.04 -13.56
N ALA A 122 -1.14 16.83 -14.06
CA ALA A 122 -0.83 18.14 -13.51
C ALA A 122 -0.27 19.08 -14.58
N LYS A 123 -0.30 20.39 -14.32
CA LYS A 123 0.35 21.36 -15.20
C LYS A 123 1.86 21.15 -15.21
N ARG A 124 2.44 21.09 -16.41
CA ARG A 124 3.89 20.91 -16.62
C ARG A 124 4.72 21.93 -15.82
N ARG A 125 4.29 23.20 -15.84
CA ARG A 125 4.97 24.27 -15.11
C ARG A 125 5.02 24.02 -13.60
N ASP A 126 3.97 23.43 -13.03
CA ASP A 126 3.88 23.19 -11.59
C ASP A 126 4.71 21.96 -11.20
N LEU A 127 4.69 20.92 -12.04
CA LEU A 127 5.57 19.75 -11.92
C LEU A 127 7.05 20.14 -11.88
N ILE A 128 7.49 21.00 -12.81
CA ILE A 128 8.85 21.55 -12.81
C ILE A 128 9.05 22.45 -11.58
N ALA A 129 8.07 23.29 -11.22
CA ALA A 129 8.19 24.20 -10.09
C ALA A 129 8.39 23.49 -8.75
N VAL A 130 7.88 22.26 -8.57
CA VAL A 130 8.10 21.42 -7.37
C VAL A 130 9.31 20.47 -7.49
N GLY A 131 10.00 20.47 -8.64
CA GLY A 131 11.21 19.68 -8.87
C GLY A 131 10.98 18.27 -9.39
N GLY A 132 9.88 18.00 -10.11
CA GLY A 132 9.64 16.70 -10.74
C GLY A 132 9.44 15.56 -9.74
N ALA A 133 9.61 14.30 -10.16
CA ALA A 133 9.54 13.15 -9.26
C ALA A 133 10.73 13.09 -8.29
N ASP A 134 10.59 12.37 -7.17
CA ASP A 134 11.64 12.26 -6.15
C ASP A 134 12.48 11.01 -6.38
N GLU A 135 13.74 11.15 -6.77
CA GLU A 135 14.61 10.02 -7.12
C GLU A 135 15.35 9.43 -5.91
N HIS A 136 14.82 9.64 -4.70
CA HIS A 136 15.33 8.97 -3.52
C HIS A 136 15.18 7.46 -3.64
N THR A 137 16.16 6.72 -3.12
CA THR A 137 16.21 5.25 -3.13
C THR A 137 15.04 4.56 -2.41
N ASP A 138 14.21 5.32 -1.69
CA ASP A 138 13.02 4.81 -1.01
C ASP A 138 11.88 4.52 -2.00
N TYR A 139 12.02 5.00 -3.24
CA TYR A 139 11.10 4.76 -4.36
C TYR A 139 11.64 3.72 -5.35
N LEU A 140 12.70 2.98 -4.99
CA LEU A 140 13.14 1.83 -5.77
C LEU A 140 12.12 0.69 -5.65
N GLY A 141 11.97 -0.05 -6.74
CA GLY A 141 11.07 -1.20 -6.83
C GLY A 141 9.62 -0.81 -7.05
N HIS A 142 8.69 -1.54 -6.43
CA HIS A 142 7.25 -1.49 -6.77
C HIS A 142 6.46 -0.42 -6.01
N ILE A 143 6.99 0.15 -4.92
CA ILE A 143 6.33 1.22 -4.14
C ILE A 143 6.77 2.60 -4.65
N CYS A 144 6.27 2.99 -5.83
CA CYS A 144 6.88 4.08 -6.61
C CYS A 144 5.88 4.90 -7.44
N GLY A 145 4.62 4.96 -7.02
CA GLY A 145 3.59 5.77 -7.69
C GLY A 145 3.79 7.28 -7.54
N PRO A 146 3.14 8.12 -8.38
CA PRO A 146 3.26 9.57 -8.35
C PRO A 146 2.57 10.25 -7.13
N TYR A 147 2.19 9.53 -6.09
CA TYR A 147 1.57 10.09 -4.87
C TYR A 147 2.51 11.06 -4.15
N GLY A 148 3.81 10.77 -4.06
CA GLY A 148 4.78 11.68 -3.43
C GLY A 148 4.85 13.03 -4.14
N LEU A 149 4.76 13.00 -5.48
CA LEU A 149 4.67 14.19 -6.32
C LEU A 149 3.33 14.93 -6.14
N THR A 150 2.22 14.19 -5.99
CA THR A 150 0.90 14.74 -5.67
C THR A 150 0.93 15.53 -4.36
N PHE A 151 1.50 14.96 -3.29
CA PHE A 151 1.54 15.63 -1.99
C PHE A 151 2.42 16.88 -2.02
N ARG A 152 3.54 16.86 -2.77
CA ARG A 152 4.35 18.07 -2.99
C ARG A 152 3.61 19.16 -3.76
N LEU A 153 2.81 18.80 -4.77
CA LEU A 153 1.95 19.76 -5.48
C LEU A 153 0.87 20.34 -4.56
N VAL A 154 0.29 19.52 -3.67
CA VAL A 154 -0.68 20.00 -2.67
C VAL A 154 -0.02 20.98 -1.69
N ASN A 155 1.18 20.67 -1.22
CA ASN A 155 2.00 21.56 -0.39
C ASN A 155 2.38 22.85 -1.17
N TYR A 156 2.45 22.77 -2.50
CA TYR A 156 2.61 23.89 -3.43
C TYR A 156 1.27 24.56 -3.80
N LEU A 157 0.27 24.49 -2.92
CA LEU A 157 -1.02 25.16 -3.04
C LEU A 157 -1.83 24.72 -4.28
N ARG A 158 -1.69 23.46 -4.69
CA ARG A 158 -2.62 22.81 -5.62
C ARG A 158 -3.65 22.00 -4.86
N ARG A 159 -4.82 21.79 -5.47
CA ARG A 159 -5.89 20.98 -4.88
C ARG A 159 -5.88 19.58 -5.46
N GLU A 160 -5.83 18.58 -4.61
CA GLU A 160 -6.04 17.19 -5.02
C GLU A 160 -7.49 16.98 -5.45
N ARG A 161 -7.67 16.46 -6.66
CA ARG A 161 -8.97 16.09 -7.22
C ARG A 161 -8.90 14.70 -7.81
N TRP A 162 -10.00 13.96 -7.66
CA TRP A 162 -10.21 12.67 -8.30
C TRP A 162 -11.36 12.82 -9.27
N HIS A 163 -11.21 12.31 -10.49
CA HIS A 163 -12.29 12.30 -11.46
C HIS A 163 -13.39 11.34 -10.98
N GLU A 164 -14.64 11.81 -10.95
CA GLU A 164 -15.74 11.04 -10.33
C GLU A 164 -16.39 10.04 -11.29
N SER A 165 -16.27 10.26 -12.61
CA SER A 165 -16.97 9.50 -13.65
C SER A 165 -16.11 8.96 -14.79
N GLU A 166 -14.80 9.26 -14.79
CA GLU A 166 -13.85 8.82 -15.83
C GLU A 166 -12.75 8.06 -15.09
N PHE A 167 -12.38 6.91 -15.64
CA PHE A 167 -11.50 5.95 -14.98
C PHE A 167 -10.48 5.43 -15.98
N ILE A 168 -9.38 4.90 -15.46
CA ILE A 168 -8.53 4.01 -16.25
C ILE A 168 -8.91 2.56 -15.93
N TYR A 169 -8.67 1.67 -16.88
CA TYR A 169 -9.08 0.28 -16.79
C TYR A 169 -7.85 -0.61 -16.91
N HIS A 170 -7.69 -1.51 -15.96
CA HIS A 170 -6.53 -2.38 -15.85
C HIS A 170 -6.97 -3.83 -15.75
N VAL A 171 -6.43 -4.64 -16.65
CA VAL A 171 -6.68 -6.08 -16.70
C VAL A 171 -5.56 -6.84 -16.01
N TRP A 172 -5.81 -8.08 -15.63
CA TRP A 172 -4.81 -8.91 -14.98
C TRP A 172 -3.56 -9.06 -15.86
N HIS A 173 -2.37 -8.99 -15.24
CA HIS A 173 -1.13 -9.45 -15.86
C HIS A 173 -0.20 -10.07 -14.80
N PRO A 174 0.78 -10.92 -15.19
CA PRO A 174 1.78 -11.44 -14.27
C PRO A 174 2.55 -10.32 -13.59
N GLY A 175 2.71 -10.39 -12.26
CA GLY A 175 3.47 -9.42 -11.49
C GLY A 175 2.76 -8.08 -11.19
N GLN A 176 1.46 -7.93 -11.51
CA GLN A 176 0.68 -6.70 -11.25
C GLN A 176 0.62 -6.27 -9.77
N ALA A 177 0.98 -7.16 -8.84
CA ALA A 177 1.03 -6.88 -7.41
C ALA A 177 2.46 -6.68 -6.88
N GLY A 178 3.45 -6.65 -7.77
CA GLY A 178 4.86 -6.57 -7.38
C GLY A 178 5.40 -7.88 -6.81
N ASP A 179 4.81 -9.02 -7.16
CA ASP A 179 5.24 -10.33 -6.66
C ASP A 179 6.74 -10.55 -6.94
N ASN A 180 7.51 -10.82 -5.89
CA ASN A 180 8.97 -10.99 -5.91
C ASN A 180 9.79 -9.75 -6.33
N ASN A 181 9.20 -8.56 -6.34
CA ASN A 181 9.92 -7.32 -6.56
C ASN A 181 10.28 -6.65 -5.24
N PHE A 182 11.43 -5.96 -5.22
CA PHE A 182 11.74 -5.04 -4.14
C PHE A 182 10.62 -4.00 -3.98
N GLY A 183 10.29 -3.66 -2.75
CA GLY A 183 9.44 -2.51 -2.43
C GLY A 183 10.18 -1.65 -1.43
N GLY A 184 10.47 -0.40 -1.80
CA GLY A 184 11.06 0.56 -0.88
C GLY A 184 10.20 0.79 0.39
N PRO A 185 10.75 1.45 1.42
CA PRO A 185 10.11 1.57 2.74
C PRO A 185 8.68 2.11 2.70
N HIS A 186 7.73 1.33 3.22
CA HIS A 186 6.29 1.63 3.11
C HIS A 186 5.52 1.30 4.40
N ASP A 187 4.27 1.74 4.48
CA ASP A 187 3.39 1.64 5.65
C ASP A 187 2.63 0.30 5.79
N GLY A 188 3.02 -0.71 5.01
CA GLY A 188 2.28 -1.98 4.90
C GLY A 188 0.98 -1.92 4.08
N ARG A 189 0.64 -0.77 3.47
CA ARG A 189 -0.56 -0.56 2.63
C ARG A 189 -0.21 0.07 1.27
N HIS A 190 1.00 -0.23 0.79
CA HIS A 190 1.53 0.22 -0.50
C HIS A 190 1.73 1.74 -0.62
N MET A 191 1.87 2.46 0.49
CA MET A 191 2.27 3.87 0.50
C MET A 191 3.70 4.04 1.02
N SER A 192 4.56 4.70 0.24
CA SER A 192 5.93 5.01 0.69
C SER A 192 5.90 5.85 1.97
N THR A 193 6.70 5.44 2.95
CA THR A 193 6.91 6.21 4.19
C THR A 193 7.40 7.62 3.90
N ARG A 194 8.28 7.79 2.89
CA ARG A 194 8.75 9.10 2.42
C ARG A 194 7.60 9.98 1.94
N ALA A 195 6.67 9.43 1.18
CA ALA A 195 5.52 10.20 0.70
C ALA A 195 4.61 10.63 1.85
N LEU A 196 4.39 9.74 2.83
CA LEU A 196 3.62 10.08 4.03
C LEU A 196 4.31 11.19 4.83
N ASP A 197 5.64 11.16 4.92
CA ASP A 197 6.41 12.23 5.56
C ASP A 197 6.33 13.55 4.79
N VAL A 198 6.39 13.55 3.46
CA VAL A 198 6.15 14.74 2.63
C VAL A 198 4.78 15.35 2.94
N ARG A 199 3.73 14.51 2.99
CA ARG A 199 2.36 14.96 3.32
C ARG A 199 2.28 15.54 4.73
N ARG A 200 2.97 14.94 5.69
CA ARG A 200 2.98 15.36 7.10
C ARG A 200 3.77 16.66 7.33
N THR A 201 4.90 16.82 6.64
CA THR A 201 5.87 17.91 6.89
C THR A 201 5.63 19.15 6.03
N GLY A 202 4.82 19.04 4.97
CA GLY A 202 4.60 20.16 4.05
C GLY A 202 5.75 20.36 3.06
N LEU A 203 6.66 19.38 2.91
CA LEU A 203 7.79 19.49 1.99
C LEU A 203 7.29 19.69 0.54
N VAL A 204 7.86 20.66 -0.18
CA VAL A 204 7.53 20.96 -1.59
C VAL A 204 8.57 20.39 -2.55
N ARG A 205 9.84 20.31 -2.13
CA ARG A 205 10.95 19.82 -2.95
C ARG A 205 11.09 18.30 -2.80
N PRO A 206 11.59 17.57 -3.82
CA PRO A 206 12.00 16.18 -3.62
C PRO A 206 13.18 16.12 -2.67
N ALA A 207 13.40 14.96 -2.03
CA ALA A 207 14.65 14.71 -1.31
C ALA A 207 15.82 14.60 -2.29
N VAL A 208 15.60 13.98 -3.44
CA VAL A 208 16.57 13.91 -4.54
C VAL A 208 15.91 14.40 -5.83
N GLU A 209 16.29 15.59 -6.30
CA GLU A 209 15.83 16.15 -7.57
C GLU A 209 16.61 15.54 -8.74
N ASN A 210 15.94 15.31 -9.87
CA ASN A 210 16.62 14.95 -11.12
C ASN A 210 17.43 16.14 -11.64
N ASP A 211 18.67 15.92 -12.09
CA ASP A 211 19.59 17.02 -12.44
C ASP A 211 19.06 17.84 -13.63
N ALA A 212 18.47 17.18 -14.64
CA ALA A 212 17.84 17.87 -15.77
C ALA A 212 16.59 18.66 -15.36
N ILE A 213 15.80 18.16 -14.39
CA ILE A 213 14.65 18.92 -13.86
C ILE A 213 15.12 20.13 -13.06
N LEU A 214 16.18 19.97 -12.26
CA LEU A 214 16.82 21.08 -11.53
C LEU A 214 17.30 22.15 -12.52
N MET A 215 17.95 21.75 -13.62
CA MET A 215 18.39 22.67 -14.69
C MET A 215 17.21 23.44 -15.28
N LEU A 216 16.12 22.76 -15.65
CA LEU A 216 14.90 23.40 -16.17
C LEU A 216 14.29 24.38 -15.17
N ARG A 217 14.21 23.99 -13.90
CA ARG A 217 13.56 24.77 -12.85
C ARG A 217 14.35 26.03 -12.51
N THR A 218 15.67 25.91 -12.43
CA THR A 218 16.57 27.01 -12.05
C THR A 218 17.05 27.83 -13.25
N LYS A 219 16.77 27.37 -14.47
CA LYS A 219 17.28 27.95 -15.72
C LYS A 219 18.81 27.96 -15.75
N ALA A 220 19.44 26.91 -15.21
CA ALA A 220 20.89 26.75 -15.21
C ALA A 220 21.45 26.67 -16.64
N PRO A 221 22.74 26.99 -16.89
CA PRO A 221 23.35 26.86 -18.21
C PRO A 221 23.03 25.51 -18.87
N GLY A 222 22.66 25.52 -20.15
CA GLY A 222 22.25 24.32 -20.88
C GLY A 222 20.76 23.94 -20.75
N TRP A 223 19.94 24.65 -19.95
CA TRP A 223 18.50 24.29 -19.80
C TRP A 223 17.66 24.36 -21.09
N ARG A 224 18.15 25.04 -22.12
CA ARG A 224 17.52 25.09 -23.46
C ARG A 224 18.10 24.10 -24.44
N ASP A 225 19.24 23.49 -24.10
CA ASP A 225 19.90 22.50 -24.93
C ASP A 225 19.32 21.12 -24.59
N GLU A 226 18.64 20.54 -25.56
CA GLU A 226 18.03 19.22 -25.42
C GLU A 226 19.08 18.12 -25.19
N SER A 227 20.30 18.25 -25.76
CA SER A 227 21.38 17.29 -25.52
C SER A 227 21.84 17.36 -24.07
N ALA A 228 22.09 18.57 -23.56
CA ALA A 228 22.52 18.77 -22.18
C ALA A 228 21.48 18.26 -21.18
N LEU A 229 20.18 18.49 -21.43
CA LEU A 229 19.12 17.94 -20.60
C LEU A 229 19.05 16.41 -20.67
N ARG A 230 19.24 15.81 -21.84
CA ARG A 230 19.26 14.35 -22.03
C ARG A 230 20.41 13.70 -21.27
N GLU A 231 21.59 14.29 -21.34
CA GLU A 231 22.77 13.83 -20.60
C GLU A 231 22.57 13.94 -19.08
N ALA A 232 21.87 14.97 -18.61
CA ALA A 232 21.58 15.18 -17.19
C ALA A 232 20.41 14.32 -16.65
N VAL A 233 19.70 13.54 -17.47
CA VAL A 233 18.59 12.69 -16.98
C VAL A 233 19.12 11.55 -16.15
N ILE A 234 20.19 10.90 -16.62
CA ILE A 234 20.77 9.72 -15.98
C ILE A 234 22.06 10.16 -15.30
N ASN A 235 22.05 10.16 -13.98
CA ASN A 235 23.25 10.39 -13.19
C ASN A 235 23.87 9.03 -12.84
N ASP A 236 24.96 8.66 -13.50
CA ASP A 236 25.62 7.36 -13.31
C ASP A 236 26.06 7.11 -11.86
N ARG A 237 26.48 8.17 -11.14
CA ARG A 237 26.84 8.05 -9.72
C ARG A 237 25.63 7.68 -8.86
N ARG A 238 24.47 8.25 -9.17
CA ARG A 238 23.20 7.92 -8.49
C ARG A 238 22.74 6.51 -8.86
N ALA A 239 22.81 6.16 -10.15
CA ALA A 239 22.43 4.85 -10.66
C ALA A 239 23.27 3.71 -10.05
N ALA A 240 24.54 3.95 -9.74
CA ALA A 240 25.38 2.99 -9.03
C ALA A 240 24.82 2.58 -7.65
N GLY A 241 24.02 3.43 -7.01
CA GLY A 241 23.34 3.14 -5.74
C GLY A 241 22.04 2.35 -5.89
N TRP A 242 21.62 2.04 -7.12
CA TRP A 242 20.38 1.30 -7.39
C TRP A 242 20.60 -0.18 -7.65
N VAL A 243 21.84 -0.67 -7.55
CA VAL A 243 22.13 -2.10 -7.59
C VAL A 243 21.63 -2.73 -6.30
N ILE A 244 20.70 -3.66 -6.42
CA ILE A 244 20.27 -4.51 -5.30
C ILE A 244 21.03 -5.82 -5.42
N ASP A 245 21.88 -6.10 -4.44
CA ASP A 245 22.56 -7.39 -4.35
C ASP A 245 21.52 -8.48 -4.04
N GLN A 246 21.20 -9.30 -5.04
CA GLN A 246 20.28 -10.43 -4.88
C GLN A 246 20.97 -11.65 -4.24
N THR A 247 22.31 -11.69 -4.21
CA THR A 247 23.12 -12.81 -3.71
C THR A 247 23.32 -12.78 -2.20
N GLU A 248 23.16 -11.63 -1.55
CA GLU A 248 23.22 -11.45 -0.09
C GLU A 248 21.82 -11.36 0.56
N THR A 249 20.86 -12.17 0.12
CA THR A 249 19.49 -12.22 0.65
C THR A 249 19.37 -12.76 2.10
N GLU A 250 20.48 -12.96 2.82
CA GLU A 250 20.50 -13.56 4.16
C GLU A 250 20.69 -12.59 5.34
N THR A 251 20.95 -11.29 5.18
CA THR A 251 21.16 -10.41 6.38
C THR A 251 20.66 -8.96 6.28
N ALA A 252 19.71 -8.62 7.17
CA ALA A 252 19.17 -7.30 7.58
C ALA A 252 18.10 -6.57 6.70
N GLY A 253 17.00 -6.14 7.37
CA GLY A 253 15.86 -5.35 6.85
C GLY A 253 14.73 -6.11 6.14
N ALA A 254 13.83 -6.75 6.90
CA ALA A 254 12.75 -7.60 6.38
C ALA A 254 11.65 -6.81 5.65
N ASP A 255 11.29 -7.24 4.43
CA ASP A 255 9.91 -7.04 3.96
C ASP A 255 8.94 -7.85 4.84
N SER A 256 7.63 -7.67 4.66
CA SER A 256 6.59 -8.36 5.44
C SER A 256 6.63 -9.92 5.42
N TRP A 257 7.63 -10.52 4.78
CA TRP A 257 7.89 -11.96 4.70
C TRP A 257 9.31 -12.39 5.09
N GLY A 258 10.17 -11.47 5.53
CA GLY A 258 11.50 -11.81 6.02
C GLY A 258 12.60 -11.83 4.95
N HIS A 259 12.43 -11.14 3.82
CA HIS A 259 13.53 -10.91 2.89
C HIS A 259 14.33 -9.69 3.32
N HIS A 260 15.64 -9.89 3.50
CA HIS A 260 16.58 -8.89 3.96
C HIS A 260 17.34 -8.27 2.77
N ILE A 261 17.43 -6.94 2.71
CA ILE A 261 18.08 -6.22 1.60
C ILE A 261 18.96 -5.10 2.14
N LYS A 262 20.25 -5.15 1.84
CA LYS A 262 21.21 -4.11 2.16
C LYS A 262 21.49 -3.29 0.91
N LEU A 263 20.95 -2.08 0.84
CA LEU A 263 21.38 -1.10 -0.15
C LEU A 263 22.82 -0.70 0.16
N ARG A 264 23.71 -0.64 -0.84
CA ARG A 264 25.02 -0.01 -0.66
C ARG A 264 24.77 1.46 -0.35
N GLU A 265 25.01 1.84 0.90
CA GLU A 265 24.97 3.24 1.31
C GLU A 265 26.13 3.97 0.63
N ILE A 266 25.83 4.63 -0.49
CA ILE A 266 26.75 5.61 -1.07
C ILE A 266 26.60 6.87 -0.24
N LYS A 267 27.59 7.17 0.58
CA LYS A 267 27.68 8.48 1.23
C LYS A 267 27.90 9.53 0.14
N PHE A 268 26.92 10.42 -0.02
CA PHE A 268 27.13 11.65 -0.77
C PHE A 268 27.89 12.60 0.14
N ASP A 269 29.02 13.14 -0.31
CA ASP A 269 29.67 14.23 0.40
C ASP A 269 28.70 15.41 0.43
N ASP A 270 28.25 15.80 1.63
CA ASP A 270 27.29 16.89 1.90
C ASP A 270 27.81 18.29 1.50
N ALA A 271 28.89 18.39 0.73
CA ALA A 271 29.56 19.63 0.38
C ALA A 271 28.67 20.61 -0.43
N ASP A 272 27.62 20.12 -1.09
CA ASP A 272 26.70 20.92 -1.92
C ASP A 272 25.27 21.03 -1.35
N ALA A 273 25.00 20.50 -0.15
CA ALA A 273 23.69 20.67 0.48
C ALA A 273 23.52 22.11 1.02
N PRO A 274 22.47 22.85 0.65
CA PRO A 274 22.23 24.17 1.22
C PRO A 274 22.03 24.05 2.73
N PRO A 275 22.62 24.94 3.55
CA PRO A 275 22.53 24.84 5.00
C PRO A 275 21.07 24.89 5.47
N PRO A 276 20.70 24.14 6.53
CA PRO A 276 19.34 24.11 7.03
C PRO A 276 18.88 25.52 7.42
N SER A 277 17.79 25.99 6.78
CA SER A 277 17.23 27.31 7.09
C SER A 277 16.70 27.32 8.52
N SER A 278 17.34 28.08 9.39
CA SER A 278 16.98 28.26 10.79
C SER A 278 15.76 29.18 10.97
N ARG A 279 14.59 28.76 10.48
CA ARG A 279 13.31 29.39 10.86
C ARG A 279 12.54 28.47 11.80
N ARG A 280 12.77 28.67 13.10
CA ARG A 280 11.87 28.19 14.17
C ARG A 280 10.55 28.94 14.05
N THR A 281 9.55 28.34 13.44
CA THR A 281 8.15 28.75 13.62
C THR A 281 7.71 28.31 15.02
N ARG A 282 7.36 29.31 15.85
CA ARG A 282 6.71 29.10 17.15
C ARG A 282 5.33 28.49 16.92
N ALA A 283 5.18 27.20 17.21
CA ALA A 283 3.87 26.57 17.29
C ALA A 283 3.19 27.02 18.59
N THR A 284 2.07 27.72 18.46
CA THR A 284 1.14 28.05 19.55
C THR A 284 0.49 26.78 20.05
N SER A 285 0.61 26.52 21.35
CA SER A 285 -0.03 25.42 22.06
C SER A 285 -1.55 25.62 22.12
N ALA A 286 -2.31 24.71 21.53
CA ALA A 286 -3.72 24.49 21.86
C ALA A 286 -3.83 23.37 22.92
N LEU A 287 -4.74 23.57 23.87
CA LEU A 287 -5.02 22.73 25.04
C LEU A 287 -5.51 21.30 24.69
N PRO A 288 -5.39 20.33 25.61
CA PRO A 288 -5.68 18.92 25.35
C PRO A 288 -7.19 18.63 25.40
N SER A 289 -7.74 18.03 24.34
CA SER A 289 -9.06 17.39 24.35
C SER A 289 -8.91 15.87 24.22
N MET A 290 -9.70 15.14 25.00
CA MET A 290 -9.64 13.69 25.25
C MET A 290 -9.38 12.79 24.02
N ASP A 291 -8.38 11.92 24.20
CA ASP A 291 -8.23 10.54 23.70
C ASP A 291 -8.46 10.26 22.21
N SER A 292 -7.63 10.85 21.35
CA SER A 292 -7.13 10.10 20.20
C SER A 292 -5.91 9.29 20.67
N VAL A 293 -6.11 7.99 20.94
CA VAL A 293 -4.97 7.08 21.11
C VAL A 293 -4.39 6.83 19.72
N VAL A 294 -3.65 7.82 19.21
CA VAL A 294 -2.77 7.64 18.06
C VAL A 294 -1.56 6.88 18.59
N TYR A 295 -1.58 5.58 18.38
CA TYR A 295 -0.43 4.72 18.64
C TYR A 295 0.71 5.13 17.70
N SER A 296 1.61 5.99 18.16
CA SER A 296 2.86 6.29 17.47
C SER A 296 3.71 5.03 17.41
N ARG A 297 4.19 4.64 16.21
CA ARG A 297 5.15 3.55 16.04
C ARG A 297 6.29 3.74 17.04
N ARG A 298 6.55 2.72 17.87
CA ARG A 298 7.64 2.74 18.83
C ARG A 298 8.94 2.36 18.11
N PRO A 299 9.87 3.30 17.86
CA PRO A 299 11.05 3.06 17.01
C PRO A 299 12.03 2.05 17.62
N ASP A 300 11.91 1.74 18.91
CA ASP A 300 12.71 0.78 19.67
C ASP A 300 12.27 -0.68 19.51
N ARG A 301 11.11 -0.96 18.88
CA ARG A 301 10.61 -2.32 18.69
C ARG A 301 11.14 -2.93 17.39
N ALA A 302 11.96 -3.98 17.52
CA ALA A 302 12.41 -4.79 16.39
C ALA A 302 11.25 -5.61 15.79
N GLU A 303 11.34 -5.91 14.49
CA GLU A 303 10.36 -6.75 13.82
C GLU A 303 10.41 -8.19 14.36
N PRO A 304 9.27 -8.73 14.76
CA PRO A 304 9.22 -10.06 15.36
C PRO A 304 9.33 -11.16 14.31
N ILE A 305 10.10 -12.22 14.63
CA ILE A 305 10.29 -13.38 13.77
C ILE A 305 9.51 -14.57 14.34
N LEU A 306 8.72 -15.23 13.48
CA LEU A 306 7.96 -16.43 13.86
C LEU A 306 8.90 -17.63 14.02
N ARG A 307 9.08 -18.11 15.25
CA ARG A 307 10.03 -19.19 15.58
C ARG A 307 9.56 -20.54 15.03
N ALA A 308 10.52 -21.41 14.71
CA ALA A 308 10.23 -22.76 14.21
C ALA A 308 9.37 -23.59 15.17
N SER A 309 9.57 -23.45 16.49
CA SER A 309 8.77 -24.11 17.51
C SER A 309 7.30 -23.68 17.51
N THR A 310 7.02 -22.42 17.20
CA THR A 310 5.65 -21.91 17.05
C THR A 310 5.00 -22.44 15.77
N LYS A 311 5.75 -22.51 14.66
CA LYS A 311 5.29 -23.17 13.41
C LYS A 311 4.88 -24.62 13.66
N LEU A 312 5.69 -25.39 14.40
CA LEU A 312 5.37 -26.77 14.77
C LEU A 312 4.09 -26.87 15.62
N ARG A 313 3.89 -25.95 16.58
CA ARG A 313 2.67 -25.91 17.40
C ARG A 313 1.41 -25.55 16.63
N LEU A 314 1.53 -24.86 15.49
CA LEU A 314 0.40 -24.53 14.62
C LEU A 314 -0.09 -25.74 13.81
N VAL A 315 0.77 -26.73 13.53
CA VAL A 315 0.43 -27.91 12.72
C VAL A 315 -0.83 -28.64 13.23
N PRO A 316 -0.94 -29.06 14.51
CA PRO A 316 -2.15 -29.75 14.98
C PRO A 316 -3.41 -28.88 14.93
N VAL A 317 -3.28 -27.56 15.14
CA VAL A 317 -4.41 -26.63 15.02
C VAL A 317 -4.85 -26.48 13.58
N LEU A 318 -3.89 -26.37 12.65
CA LEU A 318 -4.13 -26.31 11.22
C LEU A 318 -4.85 -27.59 10.73
N VAL A 319 -4.37 -28.76 11.13
CA VAL A 319 -5.01 -30.05 10.81
C VAL A 319 -6.43 -30.08 11.36
N GLY A 320 -6.65 -29.68 12.62
CA GLY A 320 -7.98 -29.60 13.22
C GLY A 320 -8.94 -28.65 12.48
N LEU A 321 -8.47 -27.47 12.06
CA LEU A 321 -9.26 -26.51 11.27
C LEU A 321 -9.63 -27.08 9.90
N VAL A 322 -8.69 -27.73 9.21
CA VAL A 322 -8.92 -28.37 7.91
C VAL A 322 -9.93 -29.51 8.04
N LEU A 323 -9.78 -30.38 9.04
CA LEU A 323 -10.69 -31.50 9.27
C LEU A 323 -12.10 -31.03 9.62
N ARG A 324 -12.25 -30.08 10.56
CA ARG A 324 -13.57 -29.49 10.89
C ARG A 324 -14.27 -28.98 9.62
N GLN A 325 -13.54 -28.22 8.80
CA GLN A 325 -14.08 -27.67 7.57
C GLN A 325 -14.40 -28.75 6.52
N MET A 326 -13.60 -29.81 6.43
CA MET A 326 -13.87 -30.95 5.54
C MET A 326 -15.17 -31.69 5.91
N PHE A 327 -15.46 -31.83 7.20
CA PHE A 327 -16.65 -32.53 7.70
C PHE A 327 -17.88 -31.62 7.83
N GLY A 328 -17.81 -30.37 7.35
CA GLY A 328 -18.91 -29.41 7.50
C GLY A 328 -19.19 -29.02 8.95
N LEU A 329 -18.32 -29.39 9.89
CA LEU A 329 -18.39 -28.98 11.27
C LEU A 329 -17.97 -27.51 11.30
N ALA A 330 -18.93 -26.64 11.63
CA ALA A 330 -18.83 -25.20 11.52
C ALA A 330 -17.49 -24.67 12.07
N ALA A 331 -16.59 -24.32 11.17
CA ALA A 331 -15.43 -23.48 11.47
C ALA A 331 -15.59 -22.08 10.87
N ASP A 332 -16.40 -21.93 9.82
CA ASP A 332 -16.73 -20.64 9.20
C ASP A 332 -17.97 -20.80 8.28
N PRO A 333 -19.18 -20.40 8.72
CA PRO A 333 -20.40 -20.56 7.94
C PRO A 333 -20.30 -19.89 6.55
N GLY A 334 -20.61 -20.68 5.51
CA GLY A 334 -20.75 -20.25 4.13
C GLY A 334 -19.51 -20.38 3.25
N VAL A 335 -18.40 -20.96 3.72
CA VAL A 335 -17.27 -21.25 2.84
C VAL A 335 -17.72 -22.33 1.84
N LYS A 336 -17.85 -21.96 0.56
CA LYS A 336 -18.11 -22.93 -0.49
C LYS A 336 -17.00 -23.98 -0.46
N MET A 337 -17.38 -25.24 -0.28
CA MET A 337 -16.45 -26.35 -0.32
C MET A 337 -15.74 -26.34 -1.68
N PRO A 338 -14.40 -26.45 -1.72
CA PRO A 338 -13.69 -26.55 -2.98
C PRO A 338 -14.25 -27.73 -3.79
N ARG A 339 -14.55 -27.52 -5.08
CA ARG A 339 -14.89 -28.62 -5.98
C ARG A 339 -13.67 -29.54 -6.18
N GLY A 340 -13.90 -30.84 -6.36
CA GLY A 340 -12.86 -31.85 -6.64
C GLY A 340 -12.88 -33.04 -5.68
N GLY A 341 -11.95 -33.99 -5.88
CA GLY A 341 -11.75 -35.14 -5.00
C GLY A 341 -11.17 -34.77 -3.62
N PRO A 342 -11.20 -35.70 -2.64
CA PRO A 342 -10.89 -35.42 -1.23
C PRO A 342 -9.48 -34.84 -1.03
N LEU A 343 -8.45 -35.38 -1.70
CA LEU A 343 -7.07 -34.87 -1.62
C LEU A 343 -6.93 -33.43 -2.12
N ARG A 344 -7.58 -33.10 -3.25
CA ARG A 344 -7.58 -31.73 -3.80
C ARG A 344 -8.29 -30.76 -2.85
N ARG A 345 -9.40 -31.19 -2.23
CA ARG A 345 -10.11 -30.38 -1.21
C ARG A 345 -9.21 -30.11 -0.01
N MET A 346 -8.59 -31.16 0.54
CA MET A 346 -7.69 -31.04 1.69
C MET A 346 -6.54 -30.06 1.40
N ARG A 347 -5.84 -30.22 0.27
CA ARG A 347 -4.75 -29.31 -0.12
C ARG A 347 -5.21 -27.85 -0.22
N ARG A 348 -6.35 -27.59 -0.86
CA ARG A 348 -6.90 -26.22 -1.00
C ARG A 348 -7.29 -25.62 0.35
N LEU A 349 -7.89 -26.42 1.24
CA LEU A 349 -8.22 -25.99 2.58
C LEU A 349 -6.96 -25.69 3.40
N THR A 350 -5.94 -26.55 3.33
CA THR A 350 -4.65 -26.33 4.01
C THR A 350 -3.99 -25.02 3.55
N LEU A 351 -3.86 -24.80 2.23
CA LEU A 351 -3.26 -23.56 1.69
C LEU A 351 -4.02 -22.32 2.14
N ARG A 352 -5.36 -22.40 2.14
CA ARG A 352 -6.21 -21.32 2.63
C ARG A 352 -5.97 -21.06 4.12
N GLN A 353 -6.00 -22.08 4.97
CA GLN A 353 -5.78 -21.91 6.41
C GLN A 353 -4.37 -21.38 6.70
N MET A 354 -3.35 -21.78 5.93
CA MET A 354 -2.01 -21.20 6.01
C MET A 354 -1.99 -19.70 5.64
N TYR A 355 -2.66 -19.31 4.55
CA TYR A 355 -2.81 -17.90 4.19
C TYR A 355 -3.44 -17.09 5.33
N TRP A 356 -4.47 -17.63 5.97
CA TRP A 356 -5.12 -17.01 7.12
C TRP A 356 -4.21 -16.84 8.32
N ILE A 357 -3.49 -17.90 8.71
CA ILE A 357 -2.52 -17.86 9.81
C ILE A 357 -1.46 -16.78 9.52
N ARG A 358 -1.02 -16.63 8.27
CA ARG A 358 -0.05 -15.60 7.88
C ARG A 358 -0.63 -14.18 8.00
N ARG A 359 -1.85 -13.94 7.52
CA ARG A 359 -2.54 -12.65 7.72
C ARG A 359 -2.73 -12.33 9.20
N TYR A 360 -3.03 -13.34 10.01
CA TYR A 360 -3.16 -13.21 11.45
C TYR A 360 -1.84 -12.80 12.10
N TRP A 361 -0.75 -13.50 11.78
CA TRP A 361 0.59 -13.15 12.24
C TRP A 361 0.93 -11.69 11.90
N HIS A 362 0.77 -11.30 10.63
CA HIS A 362 1.03 -9.95 10.18
C HIS A 362 0.25 -8.90 10.99
N ARG A 363 -1.05 -9.12 11.26
CA ARG A 363 -1.84 -8.17 12.07
C ARG A 363 -1.39 -8.09 13.53
N LEU A 364 -0.95 -9.20 14.12
CA LEU A 364 -0.36 -9.17 15.46
C LEU A 364 0.96 -8.38 15.47
N CYS A 365 1.81 -8.56 14.45
CA CYS A 365 3.05 -7.78 14.31
C CYS A 365 2.76 -6.28 14.17
N VAL A 366 1.81 -5.90 13.32
CA VAL A 366 1.40 -4.49 13.15
C VAL A 366 0.91 -3.90 14.47
N ALA A 367 0.06 -4.61 15.20
CA ALA A 367 -0.40 -4.15 16.51
C ALA A 367 0.77 -3.97 17.49
N TYR A 368 1.71 -4.92 17.54
CA TYR A 368 2.91 -4.82 18.37
C TYR A 368 3.80 -3.64 18.00
N LEU A 369 4.08 -3.43 16.72
CA LEU A 369 4.91 -2.31 16.23
C LEU A 369 4.24 -0.96 16.48
N ASN A 370 2.90 -0.93 16.52
CA ASN A 370 2.11 0.19 16.97
C ASN A 370 2.03 0.29 18.52
N GLY A 371 2.94 -0.35 19.26
CA GLY A 371 3.00 -0.16 20.70
C GLY A 371 1.91 -0.86 21.50
N ALA A 372 1.12 -1.77 20.91
CA ALA A 372 0.15 -2.54 21.67
C ALA A 372 0.85 -3.60 22.53
N ASP A 373 0.42 -3.70 23.79
CA ASP A 373 0.86 -4.73 24.74
C ASP A 373 -0.24 -5.78 24.98
N GLU A 374 -1.49 -5.42 24.68
CA GLU A 374 -2.65 -6.31 24.72
C GLU A 374 -3.50 -6.23 23.45
N ILE A 375 -4.09 -7.36 23.06
CA ILE A 375 -5.07 -7.46 21.98
C ILE A 375 -6.30 -8.21 22.49
N THR A 376 -7.47 -7.72 22.09
CA THR A 376 -8.74 -8.43 22.24
C THR A 376 -9.13 -9.03 20.90
N LEU A 377 -9.65 -10.26 20.90
CA LEU A 377 -10.13 -10.88 19.67
C LEU A 377 -11.64 -10.67 19.53
N TYR A 378 -12.12 -10.50 18.31
CA TYR A 378 -13.55 -10.60 18.00
C TYR A 378 -13.80 -11.84 17.15
N GLY A 379 -14.56 -12.81 17.66
CA GLY A 379 -14.88 -14.05 16.94
C GLY A 379 -15.07 -15.30 17.80
N GLY A 380 -14.79 -16.47 17.22
CA GLY A 380 -15.01 -17.80 17.83
C GLY A 380 -13.73 -18.56 18.25
N ASP A 381 -13.89 -19.83 18.63
CA ASP A 381 -12.85 -20.65 19.29
C ASP A 381 -11.59 -20.91 18.44
N GLY A 382 -11.76 -21.22 17.15
CA GLY A 382 -10.71 -21.83 16.34
C GLY A 382 -9.54 -20.88 16.09
N PHE A 383 -9.85 -19.66 15.66
CA PHE A 383 -8.83 -18.64 15.41
C PHE A 383 -8.30 -18.00 16.69
N ALA A 384 -9.02 -18.05 17.80
CA ALA A 384 -8.48 -17.64 19.09
C ALA A 384 -7.31 -18.53 19.53
N ARG A 385 -7.41 -19.84 19.31
CA ARG A 385 -6.30 -20.78 19.58
C ARG A 385 -5.09 -20.49 18.68
N VAL A 386 -5.31 -20.16 17.40
CA VAL A 386 -4.24 -19.73 16.48
C VAL A 386 -3.56 -18.47 17.00
N GLY A 387 -4.34 -17.43 17.31
CA GLY A 387 -3.82 -16.17 17.84
C GLY A 387 -2.96 -16.37 19.09
N ARG A 388 -3.41 -17.21 20.03
CA ARG A 388 -2.63 -17.53 21.24
C ARG A 388 -1.29 -18.19 20.94
N ILE A 389 -1.25 -19.13 20.00
CA ILE A 389 0.01 -19.79 19.62
C ILE A 389 0.96 -18.78 18.99
N LEU A 390 0.46 -17.97 18.05
CA LEU A 390 1.23 -16.93 17.38
C LEU A 390 1.76 -15.88 18.38
N SER A 391 0.93 -15.43 19.32
CA SER A 391 1.30 -14.41 20.29
C SER A 391 2.45 -14.83 21.23
N ARG A 392 2.86 -16.09 21.26
CA ARG A 392 4.02 -16.54 22.08
C ARG A 392 5.36 -16.01 21.59
N ASP A 393 5.45 -15.67 20.31
CA ASP A 393 6.65 -15.06 19.72
C ASP A 393 6.57 -13.53 19.68
N LEU A 394 5.57 -12.95 20.34
CA LEU A 394 5.36 -11.51 20.47
C LEU A 394 5.26 -11.17 21.95
N PRO A 395 5.78 -10.02 22.41
CA PRO A 395 5.47 -9.51 23.74
C PRO A 395 4.07 -8.86 23.73
N LEU A 396 3.07 -9.60 23.23
CA LEU A 396 1.67 -9.22 23.08
C LEU A 396 0.82 -10.24 23.83
N THR A 397 -0.07 -9.76 24.69
CA THR A 397 -0.96 -10.63 25.44
C THR A 397 -2.36 -10.63 24.84
N ILE A 398 -2.85 -11.79 24.43
CA ILE A 398 -4.27 -11.97 24.08
C ILE A 398 -5.02 -12.29 25.37
N THR A 399 -5.69 -11.28 25.93
CA THR A 399 -6.32 -11.40 27.25
C THR A 399 -7.82 -11.74 27.17
N ARG A 400 -8.49 -11.27 26.13
CA ARG A 400 -9.96 -11.19 26.06
C ARG A 400 -10.49 -11.58 24.68
N ILE A 401 -11.72 -12.07 24.64
CA ILE A 401 -12.48 -12.36 23.42
C ILE A 401 -13.85 -11.72 23.53
N ILE A 402 -14.23 -10.93 22.53
CA ILE A 402 -15.60 -10.50 22.29
C ILE A 402 -16.23 -11.57 21.38
N PRO A 403 -17.15 -12.40 21.89
CA PRO A 403 -17.70 -13.48 21.11
C PRO A 403 -18.67 -12.93 20.05
N ALA A 404 -18.61 -13.48 18.84
CA ALA A 404 -19.51 -13.10 17.75
C ALA A 404 -20.98 -13.48 18.03
N GLU A 405 -21.22 -14.42 18.94
CA GLU A 405 -22.55 -14.82 19.40
C GLU A 405 -22.54 -14.82 20.93
N ALA A 406 -23.71 -14.63 21.56
CA ALA A 406 -23.79 -14.71 23.02
C ALA A 406 -23.37 -16.11 23.47
N THR A 407 -22.39 -16.18 24.37
CA THR A 407 -21.93 -17.45 24.94
C THR A 407 -22.24 -17.47 26.43
N LYS A 408 -22.54 -18.66 26.97
CA LYS A 408 -22.63 -18.89 28.42
C LYS A 408 -21.27 -19.21 29.04
N HIS A 409 -20.22 -19.39 28.22
CA HIS A 409 -18.90 -19.72 28.70
C HIS A 409 -18.14 -18.46 29.11
N ASP A 410 -17.63 -18.44 30.34
CA ASP A 410 -16.80 -17.33 30.84
C ASP A 410 -15.43 -17.23 30.15
N ALA A 411 -15.01 -18.29 29.44
CA ALA A 411 -13.77 -18.33 28.68
C ALA A 411 -13.93 -19.07 27.34
N ILE A 412 -13.27 -18.56 26.31
CA ILE A 412 -13.16 -19.19 24.98
C ILE A 412 -11.68 -19.38 24.68
N ALA A 413 -11.27 -20.59 24.32
CA ALA A 413 -9.86 -20.95 24.08
C ALA A 413 -8.90 -20.50 25.21
N GLY A 414 -9.41 -20.47 26.45
CA GLY A 414 -8.70 -20.03 27.65
C GLY A 414 -8.41 -18.52 27.73
N CYS A 415 -9.11 -17.70 26.94
CA CYS A 415 -9.18 -16.25 27.10
C CYS A 415 -10.54 -15.89 27.71
N ARG A 416 -10.61 -14.82 28.52
CA ARG A 416 -11.87 -14.38 29.13
C ARG A 416 -12.85 -13.91 28.04
N ALA A 417 -14.05 -14.48 28.02
CA ALA A 417 -15.13 -14.00 27.17
C ALA A 417 -15.72 -12.72 27.77
N LEU A 418 -15.80 -11.65 26.97
CA LEU A 418 -16.40 -10.39 27.36
C LEU A 418 -17.90 -10.41 27.08
N ARG A 419 -18.67 -9.92 28.05
CA ARG A 419 -20.07 -9.59 27.82
C ARG A 419 -20.17 -8.33 26.94
N PRO A 420 -21.29 -8.13 26.22
CA PRO A 420 -21.50 -6.94 25.38
C PRO A 420 -21.22 -5.61 26.10
N ASP A 421 -21.69 -5.44 27.34
CA ASP A 421 -21.49 -4.26 28.17
C ASP A 421 -20.01 -3.98 28.50
N GLN A 422 -19.17 -4.99 28.40
CA GLN A 422 -17.74 -4.91 28.72
C GLN A 422 -16.87 -4.55 27.51
N ALA A 423 -17.38 -4.74 26.28
CA ALA A 423 -16.61 -4.54 25.05
C ALA A 423 -16.14 -3.08 24.88
N ARG A 424 -16.96 -2.10 25.28
CA ARG A 424 -16.61 -0.66 25.24
C ARG A 424 -15.38 -0.27 26.05
N TYR A 425 -15.00 -1.09 27.04
CA TYR A 425 -13.85 -0.81 27.91
C TYR A 425 -12.53 -1.40 27.40
N VAL A 426 -12.53 -2.00 26.21
CA VAL A 426 -11.31 -2.51 25.58
C VAL A 426 -10.40 -1.33 25.18
N ARG A 427 -9.21 -1.28 25.78
CA ARG A 427 -8.23 -0.20 25.55
C ARG A 427 -7.30 -0.47 24.36
N GLY A 428 -6.93 -1.74 24.13
CA GLY A 428 -6.08 -2.16 23.01
C GLY A 428 -6.82 -2.35 21.67
N TYR A 429 -6.11 -2.92 20.70
CA TYR A 429 -6.70 -3.29 19.41
C TYR A 429 -7.67 -4.47 19.56
N VAL A 430 -8.73 -4.44 18.74
CA VAL A 430 -9.68 -5.53 18.53
C VAL A 430 -9.39 -6.18 17.18
N LEU A 431 -8.80 -7.38 17.20
CA LEU A 431 -8.49 -8.13 15.98
C LEU A 431 -9.70 -8.99 15.56
N LEU A 432 -10.24 -8.72 14.37
CA LEU A 432 -11.34 -9.51 13.81
C LEU A 432 -10.82 -10.85 13.34
N THR A 433 -11.22 -11.94 13.99
CA THR A 433 -10.69 -13.26 13.64
C THR A 433 -11.40 -13.91 12.45
N SER A 434 -12.33 -13.21 11.79
CA SER A 434 -13.04 -13.68 10.59
C SER A 434 -12.94 -12.67 9.42
N LEU A 435 -12.74 -13.17 8.20
CA LEU A 435 -12.80 -12.42 6.93
C LEU A 435 -14.24 -12.25 6.43
N ARG A 436 -15.18 -13.00 7.02
CA ARG A 436 -16.59 -12.99 6.68
C ARG A 436 -17.38 -12.24 7.73
N GLY A 437 -18.48 -11.64 7.28
CA GLY A 437 -19.25 -10.75 8.12
C GLY A 437 -18.42 -9.58 8.66
N THR A 438 -17.30 -9.19 8.02
CA THR A 438 -16.45 -8.09 8.52
C THR A 438 -17.28 -6.81 8.67
N ARG A 439 -18.19 -6.53 7.73
CA ARG A 439 -19.16 -5.41 7.85
C ARG A 439 -20.08 -5.56 9.06
N GLU A 440 -20.58 -6.76 9.32
CA GLU A 440 -21.43 -7.05 10.47
C GLU A 440 -20.66 -6.93 11.79
N ALA A 441 -19.43 -7.44 11.81
CA ALA A 441 -18.51 -7.30 12.94
C ALA A 441 -18.22 -5.83 13.25
N TYR A 442 -17.96 -5.01 12.21
CA TYR A 442 -17.82 -3.57 12.38
C TYR A 442 -19.09 -2.91 12.92
N ARG A 443 -20.26 -3.24 12.37
CA ARG A 443 -21.54 -2.71 12.84
C ARG A 443 -21.76 -3.05 14.31
N ARG A 444 -21.62 -4.32 14.67
CA ARG A 444 -21.78 -4.78 16.04
C ARG A 444 -20.76 -4.18 16.99
N LEU A 445 -19.49 -4.09 16.61
CA LEU A 445 -18.47 -3.42 17.43
C LEU A 445 -18.78 -1.93 17.62
N ALA A 446 -19.33 -1.26 16.61
CA ALA A 446 -19.80 0.12 16.73
C ALA A 446 -21.00 0.25 17.68
N GLU A 447 -21.97 -0.67 17.62
CA GLU A 447 -23.09 -0.75 18.59
C GLU A 447 -22.59 -0.96 20.02
N LEU A 448 -21.50 -1.73 20.18
CA LEU A 448 -20.80 -1.94 21.44
C LEU A 448 -19.85 -0.79 21.83
N GLN A 449 -19.89 0.34 21.11
CA GLN A 449 -19.08 1.53 21.36
C GLN A 449 -17.56 1.26 21.31
N VAL A 450 -17.12 0.29 20.51
CA VAL A 450 -15.69 0.06 20.24
C VAL A 450 -15.26 1.00 19.11
N PRO A 451 -14.26 1.88 19.33
CA PRO A 451 -13.79 2.80 18.30
C PRO A 451 -13.26 2.06 17.07
N LYS A 452 -13.66 2.51 15.88
CA LYS A 452 -13.37 1.83 14.61
C LYS A 452 -11.87 1.74 14.32
N GLU A 453 -11.11 2.76 14.70
CA GLU A 453 -9.65 2.86 14.59
C GLU A 453 -8.91 1.80 15.41
N ARG A 454 -9.57 1.22 16.43
CA ARG A 454 -9.03 0.09 17.20
C ARG A 454 -9.35 -1.26 16.59
N VAL A 455 -10.22 -1.32 15.58
CA VAL A 455 -10.66 -2.59 14.98
C VAL A 455 -9.79 -2.94 13.78
N MET A 456 -9.02 -4.02 13.91
CA MET A 456 -8.11 -4.53 12.88
C MET A 456 -8.73 -5.70 12.12
N PRO A 457 -9.04 -5.56 10.81
CA PRO A 457 -9.53 -6.66 10.00
C PRO A 457 -8.36 -7.54 9.52
N LEU A 458 -8.61 -8.82 9.28
CA LEU A 458 -7.62 -9.74 8.68
C LEU A 458 -7.45 -9.60 7.15
N ARG A 459 -8.15 -8.64 6.52
CA ARG A 459 -8.11 -8.43 5.06
C ARG A 459 -6.78 -7.84 4.61
#